data_AF-A0A523AWQ1-F1
#
_entry.id   AF-A0A523AWQ1-F1
#
_cell.length_a   1.000
_cell.length_b   1.000
_cell.length_c   1.000
_cell.angle_alpha   90.00
_cell.angle_beta   90.00
_cell.angle_gamma   90.00
#
_symmetry.space_group_name_H-M   'P 1'
#
loop_
_entity.id
_entity.type
_entity.pdbx_description
1 polymer ?
#
loop_
_entity_poly.entity_id
_entity_poly.type
_entity_poly.pdbx_seq_one_letter_code
_entity_poly.pdbx_strand_id
1 'polypeptide(L)' 'EEYVKREVERPLRDFFTVVRVKGGGVLPVRSTGPIPKEKLKEAVKELAAVEVEGPVRMGEVIVKNLLGLGVDVVATWELE' A
#
# COMPACT_ATOMS: atom_id res chain seq x y z
N GLU A 1 8.10 -6.20 28.36
CA GLU A 1 6.94 -5.32 28.65
C GLU A 1 6.60 -4.36 27.50
N GLU A 2 7.57 -3.89 26.73
CA GLU A 2 7.35 -2.92 25.62
C GLU A 2 6.55 -3.48 24.43
N TYR A 3 6.56 -4.79 24.22
CA TYR A 3 5.84 -5.47 23.13
C TYR A 3 4.32 -5.49 23.34
N VAL A 4 3.87 -5.75 24.58
CA VAL A 4 2.44 -5.90 24.92
C VAL A 4 1.70 -4.56 24.84
N LYS A 5 2.36 -3.44 25.17
CA LYS A 5 1.74 -2.11 25.06
C LYS A 5 1.54 -1.67 23.61
N ARG A 6 2.51 -1.92 22.72
CA ARG A 6 2.40 -1.58 21.29
C ARG A 6 1.27 -2.33 20.58
N GLU A 7 1.02 -3.60 20.93
CA GLU A 7 -0.04 -4.41 20.32
C GLU A 7 -1.45 -3.95 20.72
N VAL A 8 -1.60 -3.39 21.92
CA VAL A 8 -2.89 -2.87 22.43
C VAL A 8 -3.15 -1.45 21.92
N GLU A 9 -2.11 -0.63 21.74
CA GLU A 9 -2.25 0.78 21.35
C GLU A 9 -2.31 1.00 19.84
N ARG A 10 -1.65 0.16 19.01
CA ARG A 10 -1.62 0.32 17.55
C ARG A 10 -1.64 -1.03 16.82
N PRO A 11 -2.83 -1.61 16.54
CA PRO A 11 -2.91 -2.83 15.74
C PRO A 11 -2.36 -2.56 14.34
N LEU A 12 -1.20 -3.17 14.05
CA LEU A 12 -0.59 -3.18 12.72
C LEU A 12 -1.25 -4.29 11.88
N ARG A 13 -1.45 -4.04 10.59
CA ARG A 13 -2.05 -5.01 9.66
C ARG A 13 -1.31 -5.02 8.35
N ASP A 14 -1.17 -6.20 7.77
CA ASP A 14 -0.78 -6.32 6.37
C ASP A 14 -1.81 -5.60 5.49
N PHE A 15 -1.32 -4.81 4.55
CA PHE A 15 -2.17 -3.95 3.72
C PHE A 15 -2.06 -4.36 2.25
N PHE A 16 -3.20 -4.78 1.71
CA PHE A 16 -3.37 -5.17 0.32
C PHE A 16 -4.53 -4.36 -0.26
N THR A 17 -4.35 -3.79 -1.45
CA THR A 17 -5.38 -3.01 -2.13
C THR A 17 -5.14 -2.99 -3.63
N VAL A 18 -5.85 -2.12 -4.34
CA VAL A 18 -5.70 -1.92 -5.78
C VAL A 18 -5.50 -0.44 -6.10
N VAL A 19 -4.73 -0.14 -7.14
CA VAL A 19 -4.57 1.20 -7.72
C VAL A 19 -5.19 1.25 -9.10
N ARG A 20 -5.56 2.45 -9.57
CA ARG A 20 -6.16 2.61 -10.90
C ARG A 20 -5.08 2.52 -11.98
N VAL A 21 -5.43 1.88 -13.09
CA VAL A 21 -4.59 1.86 -14.28
C VAL A 21 -5.14 2.85 -15.30
N LYS A 22 -4.26 3.68 -15.87
CA LYS A 22 -4.59 4.60 -16.94
C LYS A 22 -5.05 3.82 -18.17
N GLY A 23 -6.21 4.20 -18.71
CA GLY A 23 -6.86 3.44 -19.79
C GLY A 23 -7.87 2.39 -19.30
N GLY A 24 -8.02 2.22 -17.98
CA GLY A 24 -9.03 1.37 -17.37
C GLY A 24 -8.45 0.13 -16.71
N GLY A 25 -9.20 -0.43 -15.76
CA GLY A 25 -8.78 -1.56 -14.95
C GLY A 25 -8.14 -1.14 -13.63
N VAL A 26 -7.62 -2.13 -12.91
CA VAL A 26 -7.00 -1.97 -11.60
C VAL A 26 -5.78 -2.87 -11.48
N LEU A 27 -4.75 -2.40 -10.79
CA LEU A 27 -3.54 -3.16 -10.50
C LEU A 27 -3.50 -3.50 -9.00
N PRO A 28 -3.44 -4.79 -8.61
CA PRO A 28 -3.29 -5.16 -7.21
C PRO A 28 -1.90 -4.79 -6.69
N VAL A 29 -1.90 -4.22 -5.49
CA VAL A 29 -0.71 -3.75 -4.79
C VAL A 29 -0.73 -4.19 -3.33
N ARG A 30 0.44 -4.26 -2.72
CA ARG A 30 0.61 -4.52 -1.30
C ARG A 30 1.62 -3.58 -0.67
N SER A 31 1.51 -3.33 0.62
CA SER A 31 2.59 -2.68 1.36
C SER A 31 3.77 -3.63 1.59
N THR A 32 4.98 -3.09 1.67
CA THR A 32 6.20 -3.85 2.00
C THR A 32 6.28 -4.24 3.47
N GLY A 33 5.53 -3.54 4.33
CA GLY A 33 5.41 -3.82 5.76
C GLY A 33 4.02 -3.47 6.28
N PRO A 34 3.72 -3.82 7.54
CA PRO A 34 2.38 -3.64 8.10
C PRO A 34 2.11 -2.15 8.43
N ILE A 35 0.85 -1.74 8.29
CA ILE A 35 0.41 -0.35 8.47
C ILE A 35 -0.53 -0.25 9.69
N PRO A 36 -0.48 0.82 10.50
CA PRO A 36 -1.44 1.04 11.59
C PRO A 36 -2.89 1.08 11.09
N LYS A 37 -3.80 0.39 11.79
CA LYS A 37 -5.23 0.35 11.43
C LYS A 37 -5.87 1.73 11.25
N GLU A 38 -5.46 2.70 12.05
CA GLU A 38 -5.92 4.09 11.98
C GLU A 38 -5.59 4.77 10.65
N LYS A 39 -4.45 4.38 10.02
CA LYS A 39 -3.96 4.93 8.76
C LYS A 39 -4.52 4.23 7.51
N LEU A 40 -5.19 3.09 7.65
CA LEU A 40 -5.73 2.34 6.51
C LEU A 40 -6.67 3.18 5.63
N LYS A 41 -7.56 3.97 6.25
CA LYS A 41 -8.49 4.83 5.49
C LYS A 41 -7.77 5.93 4.72
N GLU A 42 -6.69 6.45 5.29
CA GLU A 42 -5.88 7.50 4.67
C GLU A 42 -5.05 6.92 3.52
N ALA A 43 -4.46 5.74 3.72
CA ALA A 43 -3.70 5.00 2.72
C ALA A 43 -4.54 4.67 1.48
N VAL A 44 -5.78 4.20 1.68
CA VAL A 44 -6.70 3.93 0.57
C VAL A 44 -7.06 5.21 -0.18
N LYS A 45 -7.26 6.34 0.52
CA LYS A 45 -7.56 7.62 -0.14
C LYS A 45 -6.38 8.13 -0.97
N GLU A 46 -5.17 8.00 -0.44
CA GLU A 46 -3.95 8.38 -1.16
C GLU A 46 -3.79 7.52 -2.42
N LEU A 47 -3.93 6.20 -2.29
CA LEU A 47 -3.82 5.27 -3.42
C LEU A 47 -4.96 5.40 -4.44
N ALA A 48 -6.14 5.86 -4.03
CA ALA A 48 -7.24 6.14 -4.94
C ALA A 48 -6.97 7.35 -5.86
N ALA A 49 -6.06 8.25 -5.46
CA ALA A 49 -5.60 9.36 -6.29
C ALA A 49 -4.41 8.97 -7.19
N VAL A 50 -3.81 7.81 -6.97
CA VAL A 50 -2.72 7.28 -7.79
C VAL A 50 -3.29 6.57 -9.00
N GLU A 51 -2.80 6.95 -10.17
CA GLU A 51 -3.06 6.28 -11.44
C GLU A 51 -1.71 5.82 -12.02
N VAL A 52 -1.62 4.54 -12.34
CA VAL A 52 -0.41 3.92 -12.90
C VAL A 52 -0.57 3.70 -14.40
N GLU A 53 0.51 3.84 -15.15
CA GLU A 53 0.57 3.58 -16.58
C GLU A 53 1.55 2.43 -16.83
N GLY A 54 1.17 1.48 -17.68
CA GLY A 54 2.02 0.35 -18.03
C GLY A 54 3.25 0.76 -18.87
N PRO A 55 4.29 -0.09 -18.93
CA PRO A 55 4.37 -1.41 -18.30
C PRO A 55 4.82 -1.33 -16.83
N VAL A 56 4.26 -2.18 -15.97
CA VAL A 56 4.64 -2.31 -14.55
C VAL A 56 5.00 -3.76 -14.25
N ARG A 57 6.15 -3.97 -13.60
CA ARG A 57 6.60 -5.31 -13.23
C ARG A 57 6.11 -5.72 -11.84
N MET A 58 5.98 -7.02 -11.62
CA MET A 58 5.74 -7.55 -10.28
C MET A 58 6.89 -7.16 -9.33
N GLY A 59 6.55 -6.63 -8.16
CA GLY A 59 7.49 -6.14 -7.15
C GLY A 59 7.93 -4.69 -7.36
N GLU A 60 7.49 -4.03 -8.42
CA GLU A 60 7.79 -2.63 -8.68
C GLU A 60 7.13 -1.71 -7.64
N VAL A 61 7.85 -0.67 -7.21
CA VAL A 61 7.36 0.29 -6.22
C VAL A 61 6.48 1.32 -6.90
N ILE A 62 5.20 1.32 -6.55
CA ILE A 62 4.20 2.28 -7.05
C ILE A 62 4.19 3.55 -6.22
N VAL A 63 4.24 3.41 -4.90
CA VAL A 63 4.31 4.54 -3.96
C VAL A 63 5.41 4.27 -2.96
N LYS A 64 6.35 5.21 -2.84
CA LYS A 64 7.42 5.14 -1.86
C LYS A 64 7.03 5.89 -0.59
N ASN A 65 7.34 5.34 0.58
CA ASN A 65 7.11 5.95 1.89
C ASN A 65 5.67 6.43 2.10
N LEU A 66 4.71 5.52 1.91
CA LEU A 66 3.28 5.76 2.05
C LEU A 66 2.96 6.42 3.40
N LEU A 67 2.31 7.59 3.37
CA LEU A 67 1.97 8.41 4.53
C LEU A 67 3.15 8.77 5.47
N GLY A 68 4.39 8.70 4.98
CA GLY A 68 5.58 8.92 5.81
C GLY A 68 5.86 7.82 6.83
N LEU A 69 5.28 6.62 6.66
CA LEU A 69 5.39 5.51 7.61
C LEU A 69 6.66 4.65 7.44
N GLY A 70 7.48 4.93 6.44
CA GLY A 70 8.64 4.12 6.07
C GLY A 70 8.28 2.81 5.38
N VAL A 71 7.05 2.68 4.88
CA VAL A 71 6.57 1.53 4.11
C VAL A 71 6.31 1.93 2.66
N ASP A 72 6.63 1.03 1.74
CA ASP A 72 6.41 1.23 0.31
C ASP A 72 5.21 0.41 -0.15
N VAL A 73 4.59 0.81 -1.25
CA VAL A 73 3.52 0.07 -1.93
C VAL A 73 4.07 -0.49 -3.22
N VAL A 74 3.99 -1.81 -3.37
CA VAL A 74 4.53 -2.54 -4.51
C VAL A 74 3.45 -3.27 -5.28
N ALA A 75 3.61 -3.36 -6.59
CA ALA A 75 2.75 -4.16 -7.46
C ALA A 75 2.91 -5.65 -7.16
N THR A 76 1.79 -6.37 -7.05
CA THR A 76 1.78 -7.82 -6.89
C THR A 76 1.42 -8.55 -8.17
N TRP A 77 1.23 -7.81 -9.27
CA TRP A 77 0.87 -8.33 -10.57
C TRP A 77 1.61 -7.54 -11.65
N GLU A 78 1.74 -8.14 -12.83
CA GLU A 78 2.37 -7.53 -13.99
C GLU A 78 1.33 -6.84 -14.87
N LEU A 79 1.59 -5.60 -15.24
CA LEU A 79 0.80 -4.84 -16.21
C LEU A 79 1.65 -4.67 -17.46
N GLU A 80 1.23 -5.27 -18.56
CA GLU A 80 1.85 -5.09 -19.87
C GLU A 80 1.40 -3.79 -20.54
#